data_AF-A0A7C3Z071-F1
#
_entry.id   AF-A0A7C3Z071-F1
#
_cell.length_a   1.000
_cell.length_b   1.000
_cell.length_c   1.000
_cell.angle_alpha   90.00
_cell.angle_beta   90.00
_cell.angle_gamma   90.00
#
_symmetry.space_group_name_H-M   'P 1'
#
loop_
_entity.id
_entity.type
_entity.pdbx_description
1 polymer ?
#
loop_
_entity_poly.entity_id
_entity_poly.type
_entity_poly.pdbx_seq_one_letter_code
_entity_poly.pdbx_strand_id
1 'polypeptide(L)'
;VHHIDDWEFDHPDLIDRYSQNDLLDLYRLYFDLVARSAASGLFDIIAHPDLIKKFGFRPAADLTDLYRETARALARAGVCVEVNTAGLFYPAAEIYPAYGFLALCRGMGVPAALGSDAHAPGQVGRCFDQAVTLLRQAGYDRLAVFRERKRSYVQLWR
;
A
#
# COMPACT_ATOMS: atom_id res chain seq x y z
N VAL A 1 0.69 8.48 -1.42
CA VAL A 1 1.07 9.26 -2.62
C VAL A 1 -0.15 9.33 -3.51
N HIS A 2 -0.61 10.52 -3.87
CA HIS A 2 -1.80 10.74 -4.73
C HIS A 2 -1.48 11.54 -6.00
N HIS A 3 -0.27 12.09 -6.08
CA HIS A 3 0.17 12.88 -7.23
C HIS A 3 1.43 12.27 -7.84
N ILE A 4 1.51 12.27 -9.17
CA ILE A 4 2.74 12.12 -9.94
C ILE A 4 2.93 13.45 -10.66
N ASP A 5 3.91 14.23 -10.24
CA ASP A 5 4.09 15.63 -10.65
C ASP A 5 2.79 16.45 -10.50
N ASP A 6 2.19 16.89 -11.61
CA ASP A 6 0.96 17.68 -11.65
C ASP A 6 -0.33 16.83 -11.70
N TRP A 7 -0.19 15.50 -11.70
CA TRP A 7 -1.29 14.58 -11.98
C TRP A 7 -1.84 13.91 -10.72
N GLU A 8 -3.09 14.21 -10.39
CA GLU A 8 -3.91 13.43 -9.44
C GLU A 8 -4.34 12.11 -10.08
N PHE A 9 -3.43 11.13 -10.15
CA PHE A 9 -3.63 9.86 -10.87
C PHE A 9 -4.80 9.03 -10.35
N ASP A 10 -5.28 9.32 -9.14
CA ASP A 10 -6.36 8.61 -8.48
C ASP A 10 -7.70 9.38 -8.50
N HIS A 11 -7.77 10.49 -9.24
CA HIS A 11 -9.00 11.24 -9.50
C HIS A 11 -9.74 10.72 -10.75
N PRO A 12 -11.06 10.44 -10.69
CA PRO A 12 -11.80 9.83 -11.79
C PRO A 12 -11.79 10.67 -13.08
N ASP A 13 -11.82 12.00 -12.96
CA ASP A 13 -11.82 12.91 -14.12
C ASP A 13 -10.47 12.96 -14.88
N LEU A 14 -9.41 12.35 -14.34
CA LEU A 14 -8.06 12.38 -14.92
C LEU A 14 -7.56 10.98 -15.34
N ILE A 15 -8.46 9.99 -15.42
CA ILE A 15 -8.13 8.60 -15.75
C ILE A 15 -7.52 8.46 -17.16
N ASP A 16 -7.92 9.31 -18.11
CA ASP A 16 -7.46 9.18 -19.50
C ASP A 16 -5.93 9.28 -19.66
N ARG A 17 -5.24 9.93 -18.71
CA ARG A 17 -3.77 10.04 -18.74
C ARG A 17 -3.05 8.70 -18.57
N TYR A 18 -3.67 7.66 -18.01
CA TYR A 18 -3.07 6.32 -18.01
C TYR A 18 -2.82 5.79 -19.43
N SER A 19 -3.74 6.05 -20.36
CA SER A 19 -3.62 5.60 -21.75
C SER A 19 -2.55 6.37 -22.55
N GLN A 20 -2.11 7.52 -22.03
CA GLN A 20 -1.14 8.41 -22.67
C GLN A 20 0.30 8.14 -22.22
N ASN A 21 0.51 7.22 -21.28
CA ASN A 21 1.81 6.94 -20.68
C ASN A 21 2.09 5.43 -20.70
N ASP A 22 3.37 5.06 -20.65
CA ASP A 22 3.75 3.68 -20.39
C ASP A 22 3.44 3.31 -18.93
N LEU A 23 2.67 2.24 -18.72
CA LEU A 23 2.24 1.84 -17.38
C LEU A 23 3.40 1.41 -16.50
N LEU A 24 4.46 0.79 -17.06
CA LEU A 24 5.59 0.36 -16.26
C LEU A 24 6.40 1.56 -15.78
N ASP A 25 6.59 2.57 -16.63
CA ASP A 25 7.26 3.81 -16.25
C ASP A 25 6.45 4.62 -15.23
N LEU A 26 5.12 4.68 -15.36
CA LEU A 26 4.26 5.28 -14.32
C LEU A 26 4.39 4.57 -12.97
N TYR A 27 4.42 3.24 -12.98
CA TYR A 27 4.63 2.48 -11.75
C TYR A 27 6.01 2.76 -11.15
N ARG A 28 7.07 2.81 -11.96
CA ARG A 28 8.42 3.17 -11.48
C ARG A 28 8.44 4.55 -10.81
N LEU A 29 7.83 5.56 -11.44
CA LEU A 29 7.71 6.90 -10.86
C LEU A 29 6.93 6.89 -9.55
N TYR A 30 5.78 6.21 -9.53
CA TYR A 30 4.95 6.10 -8.34
C TYR A 30 5.70 5.44 -7.16
N PHE A 31 6.39 4.32 -7.41
CA PHE A 31 7.13 3.59 -6.38
C PHE A 31 8.39 4.33 -5.91
N ASP A 32 9.04 5.13 -6.77
CA ASP A 32 10.07 6.08 -6.34
C ASP A 32 9.51 7.12 -5.36
N LEU A 33 8.36 7.72 -5.68
CA LEU A 33 7.68 8.68 -4.78
C LEU A 33 7.27 8.05 -3.44
N VAL A 34 6.86 6.78 -3.45
CA VAL A 34 6.58 6.00 -2.23
C VAL A 34 7.86 5.80 -1.41
N ALA A 35 8.96 5.40 -2.04
CA ALA A 35 10.24 5.23 -1.37
C ALA A 35 10.77 6.55 -0.78
N ARG A 36 10.63 7.66 -1.51
CA ARG A 36 10.98 9.02 -1.05
C ARG A 36 10.08 9.47 0.11
N SER A 37 8.79 9.18 0.05
CA SER A 37 7.85 9.43 1.16
C SER A 37 8.30 8.69 2.43
N ALA A 38 8.67 7.41 2.32
CA ALA A 38 9.20 6.64 3.44
C ALA A 38 10.50 7.24 3.99
N ALA A 39 11.43 7.62 3.12
CA ALA A 39 12.72 8.19 3.51
C ALA A 39 12.65 9.61 4.10
N SER A 40 11.51 10.30 3.98
CA SER A 40 11.35 11.68 4.46
C SER A 40 11.45 11.86 5.97
N GLY A 41 11.23 10.80 6.75
CA GLY A 41 11.14 10.87 8.21
C GLY A 41 9.85 11.51 8.75
N LEU A 42 8.89 11.84 7.89
CA LEU A 42 7.65 12.52 8.28
C LEU A 42 6.57 11.54 8.78
N PHE A 43 6.58 10.30 8.28
CA PHE A 43 5.47 9.36 8.42
C PHE A 43 5.85 8.11 9.20
N ASP A 44 4.89 7.57 9.95
CA ASP A 44 5.03 6.29 10.64
C ASP A 44 4.52 5.11 9.78
N ILE A 45 3.59 5.39 8.86
CA ILE A 45 2.89 4.41 8.02
C ILE A 45 2.84 4.95 6.59
N ILE A 46 3.14 4.10 5.60
CA ILE A 46 2.84 4.36 4.18
C ILE A 46 1.46 3.78 3.87
N ALA A 47 0.49 4.67 3.70
CA ALA A 47 -0.88 4.33 3.32
C ALA A 47 -0.95 3.79 1.88
N HIS A 48 -1.79 2.77 1.67
CA HIS A 48 -2.11 2.13 0.37
C HIS A 48 -0.96 2.24 -0.65
N PRO A 49 0.14 1.50 -0.43
CA PRO A 49 1.46 1.78 -1.03
C PRO A 49 1.58 1.40 -2.51
N ASP A 50 0.52 0.86 -3.11
CA ASP A 50 0.38 0.53 -4.53
C ASP A 50 -0.92 1.13 -5.13
N LEU A 51 -1.38 2.27 -4.58
CA LEU A 51 -2.62 2.96 -4.99
C LEU A 51 -2.70 3.24 -6.50
N ILE A 52 -1.57 3.33 -7.20
CA ILE A 52 -1.50 3.50 -8.66
C ILE A 52 -2.36 2.48 -9.43
N LYS A 53 -2.67 1.32 -8.84
CA LYS A 53 -3.57 0.32 -9.42
C LYS A 53 -5.06 0.61 -9.23
N LYS A 54 -5.47 1.68 -8.54
CA LYS A 54 -6.86 1.97 -8.09
C LYS A 54 -7.92 1.76 -9.17
N PHE A 55 -7.64 2.21 -10.39
CA PHE A 55 -8.57 2.10 -11.52
C PHE A 55 -8.35 0.85 -12.40
N GLY A 56 -7.56 -0.11 -11.93
CA GLY A 56 -7.35 -1.39 -12.60
C GLY A 56 -6.20 -1.42 -13.61
N PHE A 57 -5.59 -0.27 -13.93
CA PHE A 57 -4.43 -0.19 -14.82
C PHE A 57 -3.21 -0.85 -14.17
N ARG A 58 -2.74 -1.95 -14.77
CA ARG A 58 -1.57 -2.71 -14.33
C ARG A 58 -0.67 -2.98 -15.53
N PRO A 59 0.66 -2.79 -15.43
CA PRO A 59 1.57 -3.21 -16.48
C PRO A 59 1.55 -4.73 -16.62
N ALA A 60 1.80 -5.22 -17.84
CA ALA A 60 1.94 -6.67 -18.09
C ALA A 60 3.29 -7.22 -17.57
N ALA A 61 4.26 -6.33 -17.28
CA ALA A 61 5.57 -6.69 -16.79
C ALA A 61 5.52 -7.20 -15.33
N ASP A 62 6.50 -8.03 -14.98
CA ASP A 62 6.72 -8.45 -13.59
C ASP A 62 7.23 -7.28 -12.75
N LEU A 63 6.51 -6.97 -11.66
CA LEU A 63 6.82 -5.89 -10.73
C LEU A 63 7.64 -6.35 -9.52
N THR A 64 8.02 -7.63 -9.45
CA THR A 64 8.68 -8.23 -8.28
C THR A 64 9.92 -7.46 -7.84
N ASP A 65 10.77 -7.03 -8.76
CA ASP A 65 11.99 -6.28 -8.41
C ASP A 65 11.69 -4.85 -7.95
N LEU A 66 10.73 -4.17 -8.58
CA LEU A 66 10.27 -2.85 -8.15
C LEU A 66 9.68 -2.90 -6.72
N TYR A 67 8.86 -3.92 -6.44
CA TYR A 67 8.32 -4.18 -5.11
C TYR A 67 9.41 -4.51 -4.10
N ARG A 68 10.41 -5.31 -4.49
CA ARG A 68 11.55 -5.68 -3.65
C ARG A 68 12.39 -4.47 -3.27
N GLU A 69 12.65 -3.58 -4.22
CA GLU A 69 13.39 -2.34 -3.99
C GLU A 69 12.62 -1.40 -3.06
N THR A 70 11.33 -1.25 -3.29
CA THR A 70 10.47 -0.41 -2.46
C THR A 70 10.36 -0.97 -1.05
N ALA A 71 10.11 -2.27 -0.88
CA ALA A 71 10.10 -2.93 0.42
C ALA A 71 11.40 -2.71 1.20
N ARG A 72 12.56 -2.72 0.50
CA ARG A 72 13.86 -2.43 1.10
C ARG A 72 13.95 -0.98 1.58
N ALA A 73 13.40 -0.03 0.82
CA ALA A 73 13.33 1.37 1.22
C ALA A 73 12.44 1.56 2.46
N LEU A 74 11.27 0.94 2.50
CA LEU A 74 10.38 0.98 3.66
C LEU A 74 11.06 0.40 4.91
N ALA A 75 11.73 -0.74 4.77
CA ALA A 75 12.46 -1.39 5.86
C ALA A 75 13.57 -0.49 6.43
N ARG A 76 14.37 0.12 5.56
CA ARG A 76 15.43 1.07 5.97
C ARG A 76 14.88 2.30 6.66
N ALA A 77 13.74 2.82 6.21
CA ALA A 77 13.09 3.97 6.80
C ALA A 77 12.42 3.66 8.16
N GLY A 78 12.22 2.37 8.49
CA GLY A 78 11.60 1.95 9.74
C GLY A 78 10.09 2.19 9.82
N VAL A 79 9.46 2.56 8.71
CA VAL A 79 8.02 2.80 8.58
C VAL A 79 7.23 1.48 8.52
N CYS A 80 5.92 1.57 8.78
CA CYS A 80 4.99 0.47 8.52
C CYS A 80 4.38 0.57 7.11
N VAL A 81 3.95 -0.56 6.57
CA VAL A 81 3.11 -0.63 5.38
C VAL A 81 1.64 -0.74 5.79
N GLU A 82 0.75 0.05 5.20
CA GLU A 82 -0.69 -0.12 5.42
C GLU A 82 -1.22 -1.28 4.58
N VAL A 83 -2.03 -2.14 5.20
CA VAL A 83 -2.95 -3.05 4.52
C VAL A 83 -4.34 -2.42 4.52
N ASN A 84 -4.79 -1.97 3.36
CA ASN A 84 -5.97 -1.14 3.18
C ASN A 84 -7.06 -1.86 2.39
N THR A 85 -8.24 -2.01 2.99
CA THR A 85 -9.35 -2.77 2.41
C THR A 85 -10.17 -2.00 1.38
N ALA A 86 -9.96 -0.69 1.22
CA ALA A 86 -10.74 0.11 0.30
C ALA A 86 -10.52 -0.28 -1.17
N GLY A 87 -9.36 -0.84 -1.51
CA GLY A 87 -9.06 -1.31 -2.87
C GLY A 87 -10.02 -2.40 -3.39
N LEU A 88 -10.71 -3.13 -2.49
CA LEU A 88 -11.78 -4.06 -2.85
C LEU A 88 -13.00 -3.37 -3.49
N PHE A 89 -13.18 -2.08 -3.25
CA PHE A 89 -14.36 -1.30 -3.67
C PHE A 89 -14.05 -0.31 -4.80
N TYR A 90 -12.85 -0.40 -5.38
CA TYR A 90 -12.44 0.31 -6.59
C TYR A 90 -12.22 -0.70 -7.73
N PRO A 91 -12.08 -0.25 -8.99
CA PRO A 91 -11.83 -1.15 -10.12
C PRO A 91 -10.58 -2.05 -9.95
N ALA A 92 -9.63 -1.67 -9.10
CA ALA A 92 -8.54 -2.54 -8.66
C ALA A 92 -9.03 -3.90 -8.14
N ALA A 93 -10.17 -3.93 -7.45
CA ALA A 93 -10.81 -5.09 -6.83
C ALA A 93 -9.85 -5.94 -5.97
N GLU A 94 -8.91 -5.29 -5.30
CA GLU A 94 -7.81 -5.93 -4.58
C GLU A 94 -7.39 -5.06 -3.39
N ILE A 95 -7.09 -5.70 -2.26
CA ILE A 95 -6.50 -5.00 -1.09
C ILE A 95 -5.19 -4.31 -1.52
N TYR A 96 -4.92 -3.16 -0.93
CA TYR A 96 -3.61 -2.50 -1.03
C TYR A 96 -2.73 -2.93 0.17
N PRO A 97 -1.47 -3.34 0.01
CA PRO A 97 -0.86 -3.76 -1.25
C PRO A 97 -1.31 -5.14 -1.74
N ALA A 98 -1.01 -5.39 -3.02
CA ALA A 98 -1.06 -6.73 -3.60
C ALA A 98 -0.23 -7.73 -2.77
N TYR A 99 -0.67 -8.99 -2.73
CA TYR A 99 -0.06 -10.04 -1.91
C TYR A 99 1.46 -10.15 -2.10
N GLY A 100 1.93 -10.17 -3.36
CA GLY A 100 3.36 -10.31 -3.66
C GLY A 100 4.21 -9.19 -3.06
N PHE A 101 3.72 -7.95 -3.08
CA PHE A 101 4.40 -6.83 -2.46
C PHE A 101 4.34 -6.93 -0.92
N LEU A 102 3.19 -7.29 -0.35
CA LEU A 102 3.04 -7.50 1.10
C LEU A 102 3.99 -8.58 1.64
N ALA A 103 4.13 -9.69 0.92
CA ALA A 103 5.03 -10.79 1.28
C ALA A 103 6.51 -10.35 1.24
N LEU A 104 6.91 -9.55 0.26
CA LEU A 104 8.25 -8.95 0.20
C LEU A 104 8.50 -8.00 1.37
N CYS A 105 7.53 -7.14 1.70
CA CYS A 105 7.56 -6.29 2.89
C CYS A 105 7.78 -7.12 4.17
N ARG A 106 7.02 -8.21 4.34
CA ARG A 106 7.19 -9.11 5.49
C ARG A 106 8.58 -9.71 5.56
N GLY A 107 9.07 -10.23 4.43
CA GLY A 107 10.38 -10.86 4.31
C GLY A 107 11.54 -9.92 4.65
N MET A 108 11.35 -8.60 4.47
CA MET A 108 12.32 -7.57 4.85
C MET A 108 12.07 -6.96 6.24
N GLY A 109 11.08 -7.45 6.98
CA GLY A 109 10.79 -6.99 8.33
C GLY A 109 9.99 -5.68 8.41
N VAL A 110 9.37 -5.24 7.31
CA VAL A 110 8.47 -4.07 7.30
C VAL A 110 7.20 -4.43 8.09
N PRO A 111 6.89 -3.76 9.21
CA PRO A 111 5.67 -4.06 9.97
C PRO A 111 4.42 -3.60 9.22
N ALA A 112 3.28 -4.24 9.46
CA ALA A 112 2.02 -3.88 8.84
C ALA A 112 1.09 -3.15 9.82
N ALA A 113 0.36 -2.15 9.32
CA ALA A 113 -0.78 -1.52 9.98
C ALA A 113 -2.05 -1.78 9.16
N LEU A 114 -3.23 -1.73 9.78
CA LEU A 114 -4.51 -2.07 9.12
C LEU A 114 -5.39 -0.82 8.99
N GLY A 115 -5.96 -0.61 7.81
CA GLY A 115 -6.83 0.53 7.50
C GLY A 115 -8.02 0.14 6.62
N SER A 116 -9.18 0.78 6.82
CA SER A 116 -10.36 0.58 5.95
C SER A 116 -10.64 1.75 5.02
N ASP A 117 -9.92 2.87 5.18
CA ASP A 117 -10.14 4.12 4.45
C ASP A 117 -11.62 4.56 4.45
N ALA A 118 -12.24 4.50 5.62
CA ALA A 118 -13.67 4.72 5.77
C ALA A 118 -14.03 6.19 5.56
N HIS A 119 -14.87 6.46 4.55
CA HIS A 119 -15.44 7.78 4.26
C HIS A 119 -16.89 7.90 4.77
N ALA A 120 -17.42 6.84 5.40
CA ALA A 120 -18.70 6.83 6.09
C ALA A 120 -18.65 5.88 7.31
N PRO A 121 -19.46 6.11 8.37
CA PRO A 121 -19.42 5.30 9.59
C PRO A 121 -19.56 3.78 9.34
N GLY A 122 -20.41 3.37 8.40
CA GLY A 122 -20.61 1.96 8.05
C GLY A 122 -19.44 1.28 7.34
N GLN A 123 -18.39 2.03 6.97
CA GLN A 123 -17.19 1.50 6.31
C GLN A 123 -16.04 1.21 7.29
N VAL A 124 -16.17 1.62 8.55
CA VAL A 124 -15.13 1.40 9.57
C VAL A 124 -14.92 -0.09 9.76
N GLY A 125 -13.67 -0.55 9.58
CA GLY A 125 -13.32 -1.96 9.73
C GLY A 125 -13.88 -2.90 8.66
N ARG A 126 -14.45 -2.35 7.57
CA ARG A 126 -15.03 -3.13 6.49
C ARG A 126 -13.99 -4.06 5.88
N CYS A 127 -14.33 -5.35 5.76
CA CYS A 127 -13.49 -6.41 5.20
C CYS A 127 -12.15 -6.67 5.94
N PHE A 128 -12.06 -6.34 7.23
CA PHE A 128 -10.86 -6.62 8.03
C PHE A 128 -10.57 -8.12 8.18
N ASP A 129 -11.58 -8.98 8.13
CA ASP A 129 -11.44 -10.43 8.08
C ASP A 129 -10.62 -10.90 6.87
N GLN A 130 -10.86 -10.31 5.70
CA GLN A 130 -10.08 -10.59 4.48
C GLN A 130 -8.65 -10.07 4.58
N ALA A 131 -8.46 -8.86 5.11
CA ALA A 131 -7.13 -8.30 5.32
C ALA A 131 -6.29 -9.12 6.33
N VAL A 132 -6.91 -9.58 7.42
CA VAL A 132 -6.26 -10.46 8.40
C VAL A 132 -5.85 -11.79 7.75
N THR A 133 -6.69 -12.35 6.88
CA THR A 133 -6.36 -13.55 6.11
C THR A 133 -5.14 -13.32 5.22
N LEU A 134 -5.12 -12.21 4.46
CA LEU A 134 -4.00 -11.84 3.60
C LEU A 134 -2.70 -11.62 4.40
N LEU A 135 -2.77 -10.92 5.53
CA LEU A 135 -1.64 -10.69 6.44
C LEU A 135 -1.03 -12.00 6.93
N ARG A 136 -1.86 -12.94 7.39
CA ARG A 136 -1.42 -14.27 7.84
C ARG A 136 -0.76 -15.04 6.70
N GLN A 137 -1.35 -15.03 5.51
CA GLN A 137 -0.78 -15.68 4.31
C GLN A 137 0.57 -15.07 3.92
N ALA A 138 0.78 -13.77 4.14
CA ALA A 138 2.04 -13.09 3.90
C ALA A 138 3.08 -13.32 5.02
N GLY A 139 2.70 -13.95 6.13
CA GLY A 139 3.58 -14.31 7.25
C GLY A 139 3.61 -13.30 8.41
N TYR A 140 2.64 -12.40 8.50
CA TYR A 140 2.47 -11.53 9.66
C TYR A 140 1.77 -12.27 10.81
N ASP A 141 2.24 -12.07 12.03
CA ASP A 141 1.68 -12.60 13.28
C ASP A 141 1.13 -11.50 14.21
N ARG A 142 1.44 -10.24 13.91
CA ARG A 142 1.06 -9.06 14.69
C ARG A 142 0.90 -7.84 13.81
N LEU A 143 0.08 -6.91 14.26
CA LEU A 143 -0.11 -5.59 13.64
C LEU A 143 0.60 -4.52 14.46
N ALA A 144 1.21 -3.56 13.77
CA ALA A 144 1.68 -2.33 14.37
C ALA A 144 0.50 -1.41 14.67
N VAL A 145 0.48 -0.83 15.86
CA VAL A 145 -0.45 0.22 16.28
C VAL A 145 0.34 1.37 16.86
N PHE A 146 -0.26 2.56 16.87
CA PHE A 146 0.45 3.78 17.27
C PHE A 146 -0.37 4.57 18.30
N ARG A 147 0.34 5.10 19.29
CA ARG A 147 -0.17 6.11 20.24
C ARG A 147 0.89 7.18 20.38
N GLU A 148 0.55 8.44 20.15
CA GLU A 148 1.52 9.55 20.21
C GLU A 148 2.76 9.26 19.34
N ARG A 149 2.56 8.68 18.15
CA ARG A 149 3.61 8.21 17.22
C ARG A 149 4.56 7.13 17.78
N LYS A 150 4.28 6.58 18.96
CA LYS A 150 5.01 5.44 19.53
C LYS A 150 4.39 4.15 19.03
N ARG A 151 5.18 3.35 18.32
CA ARG A 151 4.78 2.05 17.79
C ARG A 151 4.72 1.00 18.92
N SER A 152 3.60 0.29 19.00
CA SER A 152 3.47 -0.97 19.73
C SER A 152 2.83 -2.02 18.82
N TYR A 153 2.58 -3.23 19.34
CA TYR A 153 2.05 -4.34 18.55
C TYR A 153 0.86 -4.98 19.24
N VAL A 154 -0.13 -5.38 18.43
CA VAL A 154 -1.23 -6.26 18.83
C VAL A 154 -1.11 -7.57 18.07
N GLN A 155 -1.32 -8.70 18.75
CA GLN A 155 -1.31 -10.00 18.09
C GLN A 155 -2.45 -10.07 17.09
N LEU A 156 -2.18 -10.62 15.89
CA LEU A 156 -3.27 -11.08 15.05
C LEU A 156 -3.95 -12.21 15.83
N TRP A 157 -5.27 -12.07 16.05
CA TRP A 157 -6.09 -13.06 16.74
C TRP A 157 -5.78 -14.46 16.19
N ARG A 158 -5.95 -15.54 16.97
CA ARG A 158 -5.87 -16.91 16.43
C ARG A 158 -7.19 -17.23 15.75
#